data_AF-A0A811KVY8-F1
#
_entry.id   AF-A0A811KVY8-F1
#
_cell.length_a   1.000
_cell.length_b   1.000
_cell.length_c   1.000
_cell.angle_alpha   90.00
_cell.angle_beta   90.00
_cell.angle_gamma   90.00
#
_symmetry.space_group_name_H-M   'P 1'
#
loop_
_entity.id
_entity.type
_entity.pdbx_description
1 polymer ?
#
loop_
_entity_poly.entity_id
_entity_poly.type
_entity_poly.pdbx_seq_one_letter_code
_entity_poly.pdbx_strand_id
1 'polypeptide(L)'
;MGLFKRSDLLSFTFRMAVWTSVCVILVSLTVACVSLPQVQYVNNKPYHLMQYTECQGGKIFEIANVKDIDECKAACLQRDCRAVNLFQLGEFEFKCEILAYVRGYQPAQGAACYVAYY
;
A
#
# COMPACT_ATOMS: atom_id res chain seq x y z
N MET A 1 34.42 49.21 -16.43
CA MET A 1 34.21 47.75 -16.29
C MET A 1 33.91 47.46 -14.83
N GLY A 2 32.65 47.10 -14.51
CA GLY A 2 32.14 47.02 -13.14
C GLY A 2 32.65 45.79 -12.39
N LEU A 3 33.19 46.02 -11.19
CA LEU A 3 33.57 44.97 -10.24
C LEU A 3 32.32 44.29 -9.68
N PHE A 4 32.15 43.01 -10.01
CA PHE A 4 31.14 42.14 -9.40
C PHE A 4 31.44 41.99 -7.90
N LYS A 5 30.50 42.37 -7.03
CA LYS A 5 30.71 42.43 -5.58
C LYS A 5 30.51 41.03 -5.00
N ARG A 6 31.40 40.61 -4.09
CA ARG A 6 31.40 39.27 -3.46
C ARG A 6 30.09 38.93 -2.73
N SER A 7 29.32 39.93 -2.32
CA SER A 7 27.97 39.83 -1.75
C SER A 7 26.93 39.29 -2.74
N ASP A 8 27.07 39.60 -4.02
CA ASP A 8 26.08 39.26 -5.05
C ASP A 8 26.22 37.80 -5.47
N LEU A 9 27.45 37.27 -5.47
CA LEU A 9 27.76 35.85 -5.67
C LEU A 9 27.19 34.96 -4.57
N LEU A 10 27.30 35.38 -3.30
CA LEU A 10 26.74 34.66 -2.15
C LEU A 10 25.21 34.65 -2.18
N SER A 11 24.57 35.76 -2.57
CA SER A 11 23.12 35.82 -2.72
C SER A 11 22.62 34.92 -3.86
N PHE A 12 23.36 34.84 -4.96
CA PHE A 12 23.02 34.00 -6.12
C PHE A 12 23.16 32.51 -5.82
N THR A 13 24.23 32.09 -5.15
CA THR A 13 24.44 30.70 -4.75
C THR A 13 23.43 30.24 -3.70
N PHE A 14 23.07 31.10 -2.75
CA PHE A 14 22.03 30.81 -1.75
C PHE A 14 20.66 30.65 -2.40
N ARG A 15 20.31 31.51 -3.37
CA ARG A 15 19.06 31.40 -4.15
C ARG A 15 19.04 30.11 -4.97
N MET A 16 20.11 29.72 -5.65
CA MET A 16 20.14 28.46 -6.41
C MET A 16 20.03 27.22 -5.50
N ALA A 17 20.70 27.23 -4.34
CA ALA A 17 20.65 26.12 -3.37
C ALA A 17 19.25 25.91 -2.76
N VAL A 18 18.52 26.99 -2.48
CA VAL A 18 17.14 26.91 -1.98
C VAL A 18 16.22 26.29 -3.04
N TRP A 19 16.38 26.67 -4.31
CA TRP A 19 15.56 26.16 -5.40
C TRP A 19 15.88 24.69 -5.72
N THR A 20 17.14 24.26 -5.65
CA THR A 20 17.49 22.84 -5.79
C THR A 20 16.95 22.01 -4.63
N SER A 21 17.03 22.49 -3.39
CA SER A 21 16.45 21.79 -2.23
C SER A 21 14.92 21.65 -2.32
N VAL A 22 14.20 22.69 -2.74
CA VAL A 22 12.73 22.61 -2.95
C VAL A 22 12.39 21.61 -4.05
N CYS A 23 13.14 21.60 -5.17
CA CYS A 23 12.95 20.62 -6.23
C CYS A 23 13.19 19.18 -5.76
N VAL A 24 14.23 18.93 -4.96
CA VAL A 24 14.52 17.58 -4.41
C VAL A 24 13.40 17.12 -3.47
N ILE A 25 12.87 18.00 -2.61
CA ILE A 25 11.75 17.68 -1.72
C ILE A 25 10.47 17.36 -2.53
N LEU A 26 10.19 18.14 -3.57
CA LEU A 26 9.03 17.91 -4.44
C LEU A 26 9.15 16.60 -5.23
N VAL A 27 10.34 16.27 -5.75
CA VAL A 27 10.59 14.97 -6.42
C VAL A 27 10.43 13.81 -5.42
N SER A 28 10.89 13.96 -4.18
CA SER A 28 10.76 12.93 -3.14
C SER A 28 9.30 12.60 -2.78
N LEU A 29 8.43 13.61 -2.75
CA LEU A 29 7.00 13.42 -2.46
C LEU A 29 6.27 12.64 -3.57
N THR A 30 6.69 12.79 -4.83
CA THR A 30 6.09 12.04 -5.95
C THR A 30 6.48 10.55 -5.96
N VAL A 31 7.67 10.21 -5.46
CA VAL A 31 8.14 8.81 -5.37
C VAL A 31 7.43 8.04 -4.25
N ALA A 32 6.86 8.71 -3.25
CA ALA A 32 6.11 8.05 -2.18
C ALA A 32 4.73 7.49 -2.62
N CYS A 33 4.22 7.88 -3.79
CA CYS A 33 2.93 7.39 -4.32
C CYS A 33 3.09 6.15 -5.22
N VAL A 34 3.92 5.18 -4.82
CA VAL A 34 3.98 3.89 -5.53
C VAL A 34 2.71 3.10 -5.20
N SER A 35 1.84 2.93 -6.20
CA SER A 35 0.68 2.04 -6.10
C SER A 35 1.15 0.62 -5.80
N LEU A 36 0.54 -0.04 -4.81
CA LEU A 36 0.82 -1.46 -4.55
C LEU A 36 0.56 -2.27 -5.83
N PRO A 37 1.38 -3.29 -6.10
CA PRO A 37 1.15 -4.16 -7.25
C PRO A 37 -0.22 -4.81 -7.12
N GLN A 38 -1.01 -4.70 -8.19
CA GLN A 38 -2.37 -5.23 -8.25
C GLN A 38 -2.40 -6.76 -8.16
N VAL A 39 -1.32 -7.44 -8.55
CA VAL A 39 -1.18 -8.90 -8.42
C VAL A 39 0.02 -9.20 -7.54
N GLN A 40 -0.19 -10.03 -6.53
CA GLN A 40 0.81 -10.44 -5.56
C GLN A 40 0.86 -11.96 -5.48
N TYR A 41 2.04 -12.53 -5.23
CA TYR A 41 2.22 -13.98 -5.21
C TYR A 41 2.64 -14.45 -3.83
N VAL A 42 2.01 -15.52 -3.36
CA VAL A 42 2.46 -16.27 -2.17
C VAL A 42 2.46 -17.74 -2.53
N ASN A 43 3.61 -18.40 -2.40
CA ASN A 43 3.82 -19.81 -2.78
C ASN A 43 3.24 -20.15 -4.18
N ASN A 44 3.58 -19.35 -5.18
CA ASN A 44 3.10 -19.46 -6.56
C ASN A 44 1.58 -19.27 -6.77
N LYS A 45 0.78 -18.98 -5.74
CA LYS A 45 -0.63 -18.62 -5.91
C LYS A 45 -0.79 -17.11 -6.11
N PRO A 46 -1.40 -16.67 -7.23
CA PRO A 46 -1.67 -15.25 -7.48
C PRO A 46 -2.87 -14.74 -6.68
N TYR A 47 -2.72 -13.54 -6.11
CA TYR A 47 -3.77 -12.78 -5.44
C TYR A 47 -3.96 -11.43 -6.14
N HIS A 48 -5.18 -11.12 -6.53
CA HIS A 48 -5.57 -9.81 -7.03
C HIS A 48 -6.02 -8.90 -5.90
N LEU A 49 -5.36 -7.76 -5.77
CA LEU A 49 -5.62 -6.73 -4.77
C LEU A 49 -6.67 -5.73 -5.29
N MET A 50 -7.75 -5.61 -4.52
CA MET A 50 -8.74 -4.56 -4.61
C MET A 50 -8.65 -3.69 -3.34
N GLN A 51 -8.04 -2.51 -3.46
CA GLN A 51 -7.92 -1.56 -2.36
C GLN A 51 -9.27 -0.90 -2.04
N TYR A 52 -9.44 -0.44 -0.80
CA TYR A 52 -10.65 0.25 -0.31
C TYR A 52 -11.95 -0.54 -0.54
N THR A 53 -11.83 -1.86 -0.49
CA THR A 53 -12.89 -2.81 -0.86
C THR A 53 -12.84 -4.01 0.06
N GLU A 54 -13.99 -4.45 0.53
CA GLU A 54 -14.17 -5.77 1.13
C GLU A 54 -14.77 -6.74 0.10
N CYS A 55 -14.35 -7.99 0.16
CA CYS A 55 -15.05 -9.10 -0.48
C CYS A 55 -16.15 -9.61 0.43
N GLN A 56 -17.36 -9.73 -0.13
CA GLN A 56 -18.49 -10.33 0.55
C GLN A 56 -18.60 -11.80 0.18
N GLY A 57 -18.85 -12.66 1.15
CA GLY A 57 -18.95 -14.10 0.89
C GLY A 57 -18.95 -14.95 2.14
N GLY A 58 -18.59 -16.22 1.98
CA GLY A 58 -18.61 -17.19 3.07
C GLY A 58 -17.32 -17.16 3.86
N LYS A 59 -17.28 -16.35 4.93
CA LYS A 59 -16.19 -16.37 5.90
C LYS A 59 -16.08 -17.74 6.57
N ILE A 60 -14.89 -18.31 6.55
CA ILE A 60 -14.57 -19.61 7.17
C ILE A 60 -13.54 -19.51 8.29
N PHE A 61 -12.79 -18.41 8.35
CA PHE A 61 -11.79 -18.19 9.39
C PHE A 61 -11.51 -16.71 9.58
N GLU A 62 -11.01 -16.34 10.76
CA GLU A 62 -10.54 -14.99 11.09
C GLU A 62 -9.22 -15.10 11.83
N ILE A 63 -8.31 -14.15 11.57
CA ILE A 63 -7.07 -13.97 12.32
C ILE A 63 -7.03 -12.53 12.80
N ALA A 64 -6.91 -12.33 14.10
CA ALA A 64 -6.80 -11.01 14.72
C ALA A 64 -5.33 -10.65 14.99
N ASN A 65 -5.04 -9.35 15.10
CA ASN A 65 -3.71 -8.82 15.40
C ASN A 65 -2.62 -9.28 14.42
N VAL A 66 -2.96 -9.34 13.13
CA VAL A 66 -2.01 -9.74 12.08
C VAL A 66 -1.00 -8.63 11.83
N LYS A 67 0.26 -9.02 11.73
CA LYS A 67 1.37 -8.09 11.46
C LYS A 67 1.53 -7.80 9.97
N ASP A 68 1.22 -8.79 9.14
CA ASP A 68 1.42 -8.75 7.70
C ASP A 68 0.30 -9.54 6.99
N ILE A 69 -0.05 -9.11 5.78
CA ILE A 69 -0.99 -9.80 4.90
C ILE A 69 -0.52 -11.20 4.50
N ASP A 70 0.79 -11.46 4.49
CA ASP A 70 1.33 -12.75 4.09
C ASP A 70 0.92 -13.88 5.04
N GLU A 71 0.71 -13.60 6.33
CA GLU A 71 0.15 -14.54 7.30
C GLU A 71 -1.26 -14.98 6.87
N CYS A 72 -2.09 -14.03 6.46
CA CYS A 72 -3.46 -14.28 6.03
C CYS A 72 -3.51 -15.04 4.69
N LYS A 73 -2.66 -14.69 3.73
CA LYS A 73 -2.56 -15.42 2.45
C LYS A 73 -2.04 -16.85 2.67
N ALA A 74 -1.10 -17.06 3.58
CA ALA A 74 -0.66 -18.40 3.95
C ALA A 74 -1.80 -19.21 4.61
N ALA A 75 -2.59 -18.60 5.49
CA ALA A 75 -3.74 -19.24 6.10
C ALA A 75 -4.84 -19.58 5.08
N CYS A 76 -5.05 -18.72 4.08
CA CYS A 76 -5.92 -18.96 2.94
C CYS A 76 -5.46 -20.17 2.11
N LEU A 77 -4.16 -20.27 1.82
CA LEU A 77 -3.57 -21.39 1.08
C LEU A 77 -3.83 -22.73 1.77
N GLN A 78 -3.63 -22.79 3.08
CA GLN A 78 -3.86 -24.01 3.87
C GLN A 78 -5.33 -24.45 3.89
N ARG A 79 -6.27 -23.55 3.58
CA ARG A 79 -7.72 -23.77 3.67
C ARG A 79 -8.42 -23.80 2.32
N ASP A 80 -7.66 -23.79 1.22
CA ASP A 80 -8.18 -23.65 -0.15
C ASP A 80 -9.22 -22.52 -0.29
N CYS A 81 -8.87 -21.34 0.21
CA CYS A 81 -9.78 -20.21 0.20
C CYS A 81 -9.85 -19.50 -1.17
N ARG A 82 -10.94 -18.74 -1.38
CA ARG A 82 -11.16 -17.91 -2.57
C ARG A 82 -10.72 -16.46 -2.41
N ALA A 83 -10.80 -15.91 -1.20
CA ALA A 83 -10.37 -14.54 -0.96
C ALA A 83 -9.97 -14.29 0.51
N VAL A 84 -9.21 -13.23 0.71
CA VAL A 84 -8.84 -12.71 2.02
C VAL A 84 -9.25 -11.24 2.10
N ASN A 85 -10.00 -10.87 3.13
CA ASN A 85 -10.15 -9.47 3.51
C ASN A 85 -9.08 -9.13 4.54
N LEU A 86 -8.38 -8.02 4.36
CA LEU A 86 -7.58 -7.37 5.38
C LEU A 86 -8.32 -6.12 5.83
N PHE A 87 -8.55 -6.00 7.13
CA PHE A 87 -9.19 -4.85 7.75
C PHE A 87 -8.21 -4.17 8.69
N GLN A 88 -8.06 -2.85 8.54
CA GLN A 88 -7.42 -1.97 9.49
C GLN A 88 -8.46 -1.53 10.51
N LEU A 89 -8.25 -1.91 11.77
CA LEU A 89 -9.11 -1.55 12.90
C LEU A 89 -8.60 -0.30 13.63
N GLY A 90 -7.30 -0.04 13.54
CA GLY A 90 -6.64 1.13 14.12
C GLY A 90 -5.31 1.42 13.40
N GLU A 91 -4.51 2.37 13.91
CA GLU A 91 -3.25 2.77 13.25
C GLU A 91 -2.28 1.59 13.05
N PHE A 92 -2.26 0.65 14.00
CA PHE A 92 -1.40 -0.54 13.98
C PHE A 92 -2.15 -1.84 14.29
N GLU A 93 -3.49 -1.81 14.24
CA GLU A 93 -4.32 -2.97 14.55
C GLU A 93 -4.99 -3.46 13.27
N PHE A 94 -4.68 -4.71 12.90
CA PHE A 94 -5.19 -5.35 11.71
C PHE A 94 -5.81 -6.69 12.05
N LYS A 95 -6.87 -7.04 11.33
CA LYS A 95 -7.42 -8.39 11.29
C LYS A 95 -7.61 -8.82 9.85
N CYS A 96 -7.69 -10.11 9.61
CA CYS A 96 -8.10 -10.63 8.32
C CYS A 96 -9.14 -11.73 8.41
N GLU A 97 -9.99 -11.76 7.39
CA GLU A 97 -11.01 -12.79 7.21
C GLU A 97 -10.66 -13.64 6.00
N ILE A 98 -10.82 -14.95 6.14
CA ILE A 98 -10.58 -15.93 5.08
C ILE A 98 -11.94 -16.38 4.56
N LEU A 99 -12.16 -16.25 3.25
CA LEU A 99 -13.44 -16.54 2.60
C LEU A 99 -13.31 -17.79 1.72
N ALA A 100 -14.22 -18.74 1.89
CA ALA A 100 -14.33 -19.92 1.01
C ALA A 100 -14.86 -19.57 -0.39
N TYR A 101 -15.69 -18.55 -0.50
CA TYR A 101 -16.22 -18.07 -1.77
C TYR A 101 -16.51 -16.56 -1.69
N VAL A 102 -16.57 -15.90 -2.85
CA VAL A 102 -16.92 -14.49 -2.99
C VAL A 102 -18.26 -14.39 -3.74
N ARG A 103 -19.20 -13.61 -3.21
CA ARG A 103 -20.51 -13.29 -3.81
C ARG A 103 -20.58 -11.87 -4.36
N GLY A 104 -19.75 -10.97 -3.85
CA GLY A 104 -19.75 -9.58 -4.25
C GLY A 104 -18.61 -8.81 -3.62
N TYR A 105 -18.61 -7.51 -3.91
CA TYR A 105 -17.60 -6.57 -3.46
C TYR A 105 -18.31 -5.34 -2.93
N GLN A 106 -17.87 -4.83 -1.78
CA GLN A 106 -18.43 -3.62 -1.18
C GLN A 106 -17.30 -2.62 -0.91
N PRO A 107 -17.46 -1.34 -1.27
CA PRO A 107 -16.52 -0.30 -0.87
C PRO A 107 -16.41 -0.23 0.65
N ALA A 108 -15.19 -0.28 1.17
CA ALA A 108 -14.92 -0.25 2.60
C ALA A 108 -13.60 0.47 2.87
N GLN A 109 -13.67 1.62 3.56
CA GLN A 109 -12.48 2.34 3.98
C GLN A 109 -11.73 1.52 5.03
N GLY A 110 -10.39 1.50 4.93
CA GLY A 110 -9.56 0.67 5.80
C GLY A 110 -9.62 -0.84 5.49
N ALA A 111 -10.23 -1.25 4.37
CA ALA A 111 -10.25 -2.63 3.94
C ALA A 111 -9.52 -2.83 2.60
N ALA A 112 -8.98 -4.03 2.41
CA ALA A 112 -8.47 -4.51 1.14
C ALA A 112 -8.89 -5.95 0.92
N CYS A 113 -9.39 -6.27 -0.28
CA CYS A 113 -9.67 -7.64 -0.66
C CYS A 113 -8.58 -8.20 -1.57
N TYR A 114 -8.10 -9.39 -1.23
CA TYR A 114 -7.15 -10.18 -2.00
C TYR A 114 -7.86 -11.42 -2.54
N VAL A 115 -8.20 -11.44 -3.82
CA VAL A 115 -8.88 -12.58 -4.47
C VAL A 115 -7.85 -13.56 -5.00
N ALA A 116 -7.91 -14.82 -4.55
CA ALA A 116 -7.02 -15.87 -5.00
C ALA A 116 -7.51 -16.45 -6.34
N TYR A 117 -6.65 -16.47 -7.36
CA TYR A 117 -6.94 -17.20 -8.61
C TYR A 117 -6.40 -18.64 -8.55
N TYR A 118 -7.00 -19.47 -9.40
CA TYR A 118 -6.58 -20.85 -9.67
C TYR A 118 -5.82 -20.88 -10.99
#